data_AF-A0A369KP47-F1
#
_entry.id   AF-A0A369KP47-F1
#
_cell.length_a   1.000
_cell.length_b   1.000
_cell.length_c   1.000
_cell.angle_alpha   90.00
_cell.angle_beta   90.00
_cell.angle_gamma   90.00
#
_symmetry.space_group_name_H-M   'P 1'
#
loop_
_entity.id
_entity.type
_entity.pdbx_description
1 polymer ?
#
loop_
_entity_poly.entity_id
_entity_poly.type
_entity_poly.pdbx_seq_one_letter_code
_entity_poly.pdbx_strand_id
1 'polypeptide(L)'
;MSNKQDGFSLIEVLVSITILSIISVSLISIFSQSLSASRDSTKLTFANYLAKNAASYIEREALETENGPFVFSDLKEAAQQTTYLNGSFKIPTPSTPSCGVSAICDSIFNDAEINNLPFDVKYSVTPHKINGINDPNLLDLYIYVYPDGQPEPITSLKGSITNATLNQSFPSTK
;
A
#
# COMPACT_ATOMS: atom_id res chain seq x y z
N MET A 1 -40.03 18.43 -59.30
CA MET A 1 -39.29 17.29 -58.74
C MET A 1 -39.68 17.16 -57.27
N SER A 2 -40.57 16.22 -56.93
CA SER A 2 -40.95 15.95 -55.55
C SER A 2 -40.15 14.76 -55.08
N ASN A 3 -39.25 14.96 -54.11
CA ASN A 3 -38.49 13.90 -53.47
C ASN A 3 -39.46 13.03 -52.67
N LYS A 4 -39.65 11.78 -53.11
CA LYS A 4 -40.46 10.78 -52.41
C LYS A 4 -39.68 10.36 -51.17
N GLN A 5 -40.14 10.77 -49.99
CA GLN A 5 -39.60 10.33 -48.72
C GLN A 5 -40.19 8.94 -48.41
N ASP A 6 -39.49 7.88 -48.78
CA ASP A 6 -39.82 6.53 -48.33
C ASP A 6 -39.43 6.41 -46.85
N GLY A 7 -40.43 6.23 -45.98
CA GLY A 7 -40.24 6.02 -44.54
C GLY A 7 -39.83 4.58 -44.21
N PHE A 8 -39.24 4.39 -43.03
CA PHE A 8 -38.84 3.06 -42.56
C PHE A 8 -40.04 2.14 -42.29
N SER A 9 -39.87 0.84 -42.59
CA SER A 9 -40.84 -0.18 -42.21
C SER A 9 -40.79 -0.44 -40.71
N LEU A 10 -41.93 -0.80 -40.12
CA LEU A 10 -42.07 -1.17 -38.70
C LEU A 10 -41.09 -2.28 -38.28
N ILE A 11 -40.85 -3.27 -39.17
CA ILE A 11 -39.89 -4.35 -38.90
C ILE A 11 -38.46 -3.84 -38.87
N GLU A 12 -38.14 -2.86 -39.70
CA GLU A 12 -36.79 -2.30 -39.84
C GLU A 12 -36.42 -1.45 -38.62
N VAL A 13 -37.40 -0.69 -38.11
CA VAL A 13 -37.28 0.02 -36.84
C VAL A 13 -37.11 -0.96 -35.68
N LEU A 14 -37.89 -2.05 -35.65
CA LEU A 14 -37.80 -3.05 -34.59
C LEU A 14 -36.44 -3.76 -34.60
N VAL A 15 -35.96 -4.18 -35.78
CA VAL A 15 -34.62 -4.77 -35.93
C VAL A 15 -33.54 -3.78 -35.51
N SER A 16 -33.63 -2.51 -35.91
CA SER A 16 -32.66 -1.47 -35.53
C SER A 16 -32.59 -1.27 -34.01
N ILE A 17 -33.73 -1.23 -33.33
CA ILE A 17 -33.79 -1.12 -31.86
C ILE A 17 -33.20 -2.37 -31.20
N THR A 18 -33.47 -3.56 -31.72
CA THR A 18 -32.89 -4.79 -31.15
C THR A 18 -31.37 -4.84 -31.28
N ILE A 19 -30.83 -4.47 -32.44
CA ILE A 19 -29.38 -4.39 -32.66
C ILE A 19 -28.76 -3.34 -31.75
N LEU A 20 -29.35 -2.15 -31.68
CA LEU A 20 -28.88 -1.09 -30.79
C LEU A 20 -28.88 -1.54 -29.33
N SER A 21 -29.93 -2.24 -28.89
CA SER A 21 -30.04 -2.76 -27.52
C SER A 21 -28.91 -3.75 -27.18
N ILE A 22 -28.60 -4.68 -28.09
CA ILE A 22 -27.50 -5.65 -27.91
C ILE A 22 -26.16 -4.92 -27.77
N ILE A 23 -25.92 -3.92 -28.62
CA ILE A 23 -24.69 -3.13 -28.59
C ILE A 23 -24.60 -2.31 -27.30
N SER A 24 -25.68 -1.64 -26.90
CA SER A 24 -25.71 -0.82 -25.69
C SER A 24 -25.43 -1.62 -24.43
N VAL A 25 -26.02 -2.81 -24.27
CA VAL A 25 -25.75 -3.69 -23.11
C VAL A 25 -24.27 -4.09 -23.07
N SER A 26 -23.72 -4.44 -24.23
CA SER A 26 -22.31 -4.81 -24.36
C SER A 26 -21.38 -3.65 -23.96
N LEU A 27 -21.68 -2.43 -24.42
CA LEU A 27 -20.92 -1.23 -24.07
C LEU A 27 -20.99 -0.92 -22.58
N ILE A 28 -22.17 -1.01 -21.96
CA ILE A 28 -22.34 -0.77 -20.51
C ILE A 28 -21.48 -1.75 -19.70
N SER A 29 -21.40 -3.01 -20.11
CA SER A 29 -20.55 -4.01 -19.46
C SER A 29 -19.07 -3.62 -19.53
N ILE A 30 -18.57 -3.19 -20.69
CA ILE A 30 -17.18 -2.76 -20.89
C ILE A 30 -16.87 -1.52 -20.05
N PHE A 31 -17.77 -0.55 -20.01
CA PHE A 31 -17.61 0.65 -19.19
C PHE A 31 -17.57 0.32 -17.71
N SER A 32 -18.44 -0.58 -17.24
CA SER A 32 -18.48 -1.00 -15.84
C SER A 32 -17.19 -1.69 -15.42
N GLN A 33 -16.66 -2.58 -16.26
CA GLN A 33 -15.39 -3.26 -16.02
C GLN A 33 -14.22 -2.26 -15.99
N SER A 34 -14.16 -1.36 -16.99
CA SER A 34 -13.13 -0.31 -17.05
C SER A 34 -13.17 0.61 -15.83
N LEU A 35 -14.37 1.00 -15.38
CA LEU A 35 -14.54 1.84 -14.21
C LEU A 35 -14.09 1.12 -12.93
N SER A 36 -14.45 -0.17 -12.77
CA SER A 36 -13.98 -0.96 -11.63
C SER A 36 -12.47 -1.05 -11.59
N ALA A 37 -11.85 -1.41 -12.72
CA ALA A 37 -10.39 -1.51 -12.83
C ALA A 37 -9.69 -0.17 -12.54
N SER A 38 -10.27 0.95 -12.98
CA SER A 38 -9.77 2.28 -12.68
C SER A 38 -9.84 2.57 -11.17
N ARG A 39 -10.96 2.28 -10.51
CA ARG A 39 -11.12 2.47 -9.06
C ARG A 39 -10.12 1.63 -8.26
N ASP A 40 -9.90 0.39 -8.66
CA ASP A 40 -8.94 -0.50 -7.98
C ASP A 40 -7.50 -0.02 -8.19
N SER A 41 -7.17 0.46 -9.39
CA SER A 41 -5.87 1.09 -9.68
C SER A 41 -5.64 2.35 -8.85
N THR A 42 -6.67 3.19 -8.68
CA THR A 42 -6.61 4.38 -7.82
C THR A 42 -6.41 3.99 -6.35
N LYS A 43 -7.15 3.00 -5.84
CA LYS A 43 -6.96 2.50 -4.47
C LYS A 43 -5.54 1.98 -4.23
N LEU A 44 -5.01 1.18 -5.14
CA LEU A 44 -3.64 0.67 -5.06
C LEU A 44 -2.61 1.82 -5.09
N THR A 45 -2.86 2.84 -5.90
CA THR A 45 -2.01 4.03 -5.96
C THR A 45 -1.97 4.76 -4.61
N PHE A 46 -3.13 5.00 -3.99
CA PHE A 46 -3.21 5.62 -2.66
C PHE A 46 -2.54 4.77 -1.59
N ALA A 47 -2.77 3.46 -1.60
CA ALA A 47 -2.13 2.55 -0.66
C ALA A 47 -0.60 2.57 -0.79
N ASN A 48 -0.07 2.64 -2.02
CA ASN A 48 1.37 2.77 -2.25
C ASN A 48 1.94 4.11 -1.73
N TYR A 49 1.18 5.21 -1.86
CA TYR A 49 1.59 6.49 -1.27
C TYR A 49 1.59 6.45 0.25
N LEU A 50 0.57 5.86 0.88
CA LEU A 50 0.52 5.66 2.33
C LEU A 50 1.69 4.81 2.81
N ALA A 51 1.99 3.69 2.14
CA ALA A 51 3.11 2.82 2.50
C ALA A 51 4.45 3.55 2.45
N LYS A 52 4.67 4.37 1.42
CA LYS A 52 5.89 5.19 1.29
C LYS A 52 5.96 6.28 2.36
N ASN A 53 4.87 6.98 2.60
CA ASN A 53 4.81 8.03 3.63
C ASN A 53 5.06 7.44 5.02
N ALA A 54 4.47 6.29 5.34
CA ALA A 54 4.71 5.57 6.57
C ALA A 54 6.17 5.13 6.73
N ALA A 55 6.76 4.55 5.68
CA ALA A 55 8.17 4.17 5.70
C ALA A 55 9.08 5.38 5.94
N SER A 56 8.88 6.47 5.20
CA SER A 56 9.67 7.70 5.37
C SER A 56 9.45 8.36 6.73
N TYR A 57 8.24 8.30 7.30
CA TYR A 57 7.98 8.80 8.64
C TYR A 57 8.74 7.99 9.68
N ILE A 58 8.65 6.66 9.64
CA ILE A 58 9.36 5.77 10.57
C ILE A 58 10.87 5.95 10.45
N GLU A 59 11.41 6.00 9.23
CA GLU A 59 12.84 6.19 8.99
C GLU A 59 13.35 7.50 9.61
N ARG A 60 12.60 8.60 9.42
CA ARG A 60 12.95 9.90 9.99
C ARG A 60 12.86 9.88 11.51
N GLU A 61 11.77 9.39 12.09
CA GLU A 61 11.58 9.35 13.54
C GLU A 61 12.64 8.48 14.22
N ALA A 62 13.02 7.35 13.61
CA ALA A 62 14.06 6.47 14.13
C ALA A 62 15.43 7.16 14.23
N LEU A 63 15.71 8.13 13.36
CA LEU A 63 16.97 8.86 13.29
C LEU A 63 16.99 10.14 14.14
N GLU A 64 15.90 10.89 14.10
CA GLU A 64 15.87 12.28 14.58
C GLU A 64 15.24 12.43 15.97
N THR A 65 14.53 11.40 16.45
CA THR A 65 13.69 11.52 17.66
C THR A 65 14.18 10.59 18.77
N GLU A 66 14.31 11.16 19.98
CA GLU A 66 14.70 10.42 21.19
C GLU A 66 13.51 9.84 21.96
N ASN A 67 12.28 10.32 21.70
CA ASN A 67 11.05 9.88 22.37
C ASN A 67 9.91 9.73 21.36
N GLY A 68 9.33 8.53 21.24
CA GLY A 68 8.21 8.31 20.34
C GLY A 68 8.03 6.83 19.99
N PRO A 69 7.00 6.48 19.19
CA PRO A 69 6.71 5.08 18.85
C PRO A 69 7.75 4.42 17.94
N PHE A 70 8.65 5.19 17.34
CA PHE A 70 9.57 4.74 16.30
C PHE A 70 11.04 4.99 16.61
N VAL A 71 11.41 5.23 17.88
CA VAL A 71 12.81 5.38 18.28
C VAL A 71 13.59 4.11 17.91
N PHE A 72 14.79 4.27 17.33
CA PHE A 72 15.54 3.13 16.78
C PHE A 72 15.84 2.04 17.82
N SER A 73 16.12 2.40 19.07
CA SER A 73 16.35 1.43 20.16
C SER A 73 15.17 0.50 20.37
N ASP A 74 13.96 1.06 20.35
CA ASP A 74 12.72 0.36 20.65
C ASP A 74 12.33 -0.53 19.47
N LEU A 75 12.52 -0.03 18.25
CA LEU A 75 12.39 -0.83 17.03
C LEU A 75 13.38 -1.99 16.99
N LYS A 76 14.62 -1.76 17.43
CA LYS A 76 15.65 -2.80 17.51
C LYS A 76 15.28 -3.86 18.55
N GLU A 77 14.78 -3.47 19.72
CA GLU A 77 14.31 -4.41 20.73
C GLU A 77 13.14 -5.26 20.20
N ALA A 78 12.16 -4.62 19.56
CA ALA A 78 11.04 -5.32 18.91
C ALA A 78 11.53 -6.31 17.84
N ALA A 79 12.50 -5.90 17.01
CA ALA A 79 13.08 -6.76 15.98
C ALA A 79 13.83 -7.98 16.58
N GLN A 80 14.44 -7.86 17.75
CA GLN A 80 15.13 -8.98 18.39
C GLN A 80 14.19 -10.10 18.84
N GLN A 81 12.90 -9.84 18.98
CA GLN A 81 11.89 -10.86 19.31
C GLN A 81 11.53 -11.77 18.13
N THR A 82 12.05 -11.49 16.92
CA THR A 82 11.74 -12.24 15.72
C THR A 82 12.49 -13.58 15.65
N THR A 83 11.81 -14.64 15.21
CA THR A 83 12.41 -15.97 15.10
C THR A 83 13.16 -16.13 13.78
N TYR A 84 14.40 -16.64 13.84
CA TYR A 84 15.19 -16.98 12.65
C TYR A 84 15.01 -18.46 12.29
N LEU A 85 14.42 -18.74 11.12
CA LEU A 85 14.11 -20.10 10.65
C LEU A 85 14.50 -20.24 9.17
N ASN A 86 15.08 -21.38 8.79
CA ASN A 86 15.40 -21.72 7.38
C ASN A 86 16.19 -20.63 6.64
N GLY A 87 17.09 -19.92 7.32
CA GLY A 87 17.93 -18.90 6.72
C GLY A 87 17.31 -17.50 6.64
N SER A 88 16.10 -17.28 7.17
CA SER A 88 15.43 -15.96 7.17
C SER A 88 14.69 -15.67 8.48
N PHE A 89 14.48 -14.39 8.79
CA PHE A 89 13.59 -14.02 9.90
C PHE A 89 12.14 -14.22 9.49
N LYS A 90 11.36 -14.87 10.36
CA LYS A 90 9.91 -14.89 10.24
C LYS A 90 9.41 -13.48 10.58
N ILE A 91 8.75 -12.84 9.62
CA ILE A 91 8.16 -11.52 9.82
C ILE A 91 7.06 -11.64 10.89
N PRO A 92 7.13 -10.84 11.98
CA PRO A 92 6.07 -10.76 12.98
C PRO A 92 4.72 -10.37 12.40
N THR A 93 3.67 -10.63 13.17
CA THR A 93 2.34 -10.10 12.84
C THR A 93 2.39 -8.58 12.83
N PRO A 94 1.94 -7.91 11.75
CA PRO A 94 1.98 -6.46 11.67
C PRO A 94 1.15 -5.81 12.78
N SER A 95 1.69 -4.75 13.37
CA SER A 95 1.04 -3.98 14.45
C SER A 95 0.76 -2.55 14.02
N THR A 96 -0.27 -1.95 14.61
CA THR A 96 -0.49 -0.51 14.60
C THR A 96 0.30 0.16 15.74
N PRO A 97 0.99 1.27 15.49
CA PRO A 97 1.74 2.00 16.51
C PRO A 97 0.81 2.76 17.47
N SER A 98 1.27 2.98 18.70
CA SER A 98 0.64 3.94 19.61
C SER A 98 1.19 5.35 19.33
N CYS A 99 0.45 6.16 18.58
CA CYS A 99 0.89 7.48 18.13
C CYS A 99 0.87 8.59 19.20
N GLY A 100 0.28 8.33 20.37
CA GLY A 100 0.26 9.30 21.47
C GLY A 100 -0.46 10.60 21.10
N VAL A 101 0.29 11.71 21.03
CA VAL A 101 -0.23 13.04 20.66
C VAL A 101 0.22 13.49 19.25
N SER A 102 0.91 12.63 18.50
CA SER A 102 1.41 12.97 17.16
C SER A 102 0.30 12.87 16.13
N ALA A 103 -0.28 14.03 15.77
CA ALA A 103 -1.29 14.12 14.71
C ALA A 103 -0.80 13.58 13.36
N ILE A 104 0.51 13.70 13.08
CA ILE A 104 1.10 13.17 11.84
C ILE A 104 1.09 11.64 11.89
N CYS A 105 1.52 11.03 13.00
CA CYS A 105 1.46 9.59 13.17
C CYS A 105 0.02 9.07 13.07
N ASP A 106 -0.94 9.71 13.76
CA ASP A 106 -2.34 9.30 13.71
C ASP A 106 -2.88 9.35 12.27
N SER A 107 -2.61 10.42 11.52
CA SER A 107 -3.05 10.56 10.13
C SER A 107 -2.47 9.51 9.17
N ILE A 108 -1.37 8.85 9.54
CA ILE A 108 -0.71 7.82 8.73
C ILE A 108 -1.16 6.42 9.15
N PHE A 109 -1.37 6.17 10.45
CA PHE A 109 -1.53 4.82 10.99
C PHE A 109 -2.91 4.52 11.58
N ASN A 110 -3.56 5.50 12.21
CA ASN A 110 -4.81 5.29 12.94
C ASN A 110 -6.03 5.82 12.19
N ASP A 111 -5.89 6.96 11.51
CA ASP A 111 -6.94 7.67 10.78
C ASP A 111 -6.56 7.89 9.31
N ALA A 112 -5.95 6.88 8.67
CA ALA A 112 -5.46 7.00 7.30
C ALA A 112 -6.62 7.03 6.29
N GLU A 113 -7.00 8.23 5.86
CA GLU A 113 -8.07 8.46 4.88
C GLU A 113 -7.55 9.27 3.68
N ILE A 114 -7.75 8.75 2.47
CA ILE A 114 -7.47 9.49 1.23
C ILE A 114 -8.73 9.47 0.36
N ASN A 115 -9.27 10.65 0.04
CA ASN A 115 -10.49 10.80 -0.76
C ASN A 115 -11.68 9.97 -0.25
N ASN A 116 -11.93 9.98 1.06
CA ASN A 116 -13.00 9.22 1.70
C ASN A 116 -12.89 7.70 1.57
N LEU A 117 -11.68 7.21 1.33
CA LEU A 117 -11.33 5.80 1.41
C LEU A 117 -10.45 5.60 2.65
N PRO A 118 -10.98 4.92 3.68
CA PRO A 118 -10.20 4.56 4.85
C PRO A 118 -9.26 3.39 4.57
N PHE A 119 -8.08 3.44 5.16
CA PHE A 119 -7.05 2.42 5.13
C PHE A 119 -6.53 2.16 6.55
N ASP A 120 -6.06 0.94 6.77
CA ASP A 120 -5.36 0.55 8.00
C ASP A 120 -3.90 0.28 7.64
N VAL A 121 -2.97 1.02 8.25
CA VAL A 121 -1.54 0.92 7.97
C VAL A 121 -0.85 0.28 9.16
N LYS A 122 -0.15 -0.83 8.89
CA LYS A 122 0.58 -1.59 9.91
C LYS A 122 2.03 -1.70 9.53
N TYR A 123 2.87 -1.89 10.53
CA TYR A 123 4.29 -2.12 10.33
C TYR A 123 4.76 -3.38 11.06
N SER A 124 5.90 -3.89 10.60
CA SER A 124 6.68 -4.91 11.29
C SER A 124 8.15 -4.67 11.04
N VAL A 125 9.00 -5.08 11.98
CA VAL A 125 10.46 -4.95 11.88
C VAL A 125 11.14 -6.29 12.11
N THR A 126 12.24 -6.53 11.42
CA THR A 126 13.12 -7.68 11.67
C THR A 126 14.59 -7.23 11.69
N PRO A 127 15.50 -7.96 12.34
CA PRO A 127 16.92 -7.66 12.27
C PRO A 127 17.43 -7.85 10.84
N HIS A 128 18.42 -7.06 10.44
CA HIS A 128 19.12 -7.30 9.19
C HIS A 128 20.37 -8.16 9.44
N LYS A 129 20.64 -9.13 8.55
CA LYS A 129 21.84 -9.97 8.62
C LYS A 129 22.80 -9.67 7.48
N ILE A 130 24.06 -9.43 7.83
CA ILE A 130 25.18 -9.31 6.88
C ILE A 130 26.14 -10.46 7.17
N ASN A 131 26.41 -11.29 6.16
CA ASN A 131 27.26 -12.49 6.30
C ASN A 131 26.82 -13.43 7.45
N GLY A 132 25.51 -13.53 7.70
CA GLY A 132 24.93 -14.39 8.74
C GLY A 132 24.94 -13.81 10.15
N ILE A 133 25.52 -12.61 10.34
CA ILE A 133 25.60 -11.90 11.62
C ILE A 133 24.58 -10.76 11.62
N ASN A 134 23.86 -10.56 12.73
CA ASN A 134 22.92 -9.45 12.87
C ASN A 134 23.69 -8.14 12.89
N ASP A 135 23.33 -7.21 12.01
CA ASP A 135 23.86 -5.86 12.02
C ASP A 135 23.19 -5.07 13.17
N PRO A 136 23.97 -4.47 14.09
CA PRO A 136 23.40 -3.75 15.23
C PRO A 136 22.74 -2.42 14.83
N ASN A 137 23.01 -1.92 13.63
CA ASN A 137 22.67 -0.58 13.17
C ASN A 137 21.73 -0.61 11.96
N LEU A 138 21.29 -1.80 11.52
CA LEU A 138 20.42 -1.98 10.37
C LEU A 138 19.24 -2.90 10.72
N LEU A 139 18.03 -2.42 10.44
CA LEU A 139 16.77 -3.16 10.62
C LEU A 139 16.05 -3.24 9.26
N ASP A 140 15.36 -4.34 9.01
CA ASP A 140 14.42 -4.46 7.89
C ASP A 140 13.03 -4.00 8.36
N LEU A 141 12.43 -3.07 7.62
CA LEU A 141 11.10 -2.52 7.87
C LEU A 141 10.11 -3.07 6.83
N TYR A 142 8.94 -3.45 7.30
CA TYR A 142 7.83 -3.90 6.48
C TYR A 142 6.61 -3.06 6.79
N ILE A 143 6.01 -2.46 5.77
CA ILE A 143 4.75 -1.73 5.85
C ILE A 143 3.68 -2.49 5.09
N TYR A 144 2.49 -2.58 5.67
CA TYR A 144 1.32 -3.23 5.10
C TYR A 144 0.17 -2.25 5.12
N VAL A 145 -0.52 -2.11 4.00
CA VAL A 145 -1.70 -1.26 3.89
C VAL A 145 -2.89 -2.12 3.56
N TYR A 146 -3.90 -2.07 4.41
CA TYR A 146 -5.15 -2.79 4.30
C TYR A 146 -6.25 -1.81 3.90
N PRO A 147 -7.05 -2.11 2.89
CA PRO A 147 -8.35 -1.45 2.74
C PRO A 147 -9.19 -1.76 3.99
N ASP A 148 -10.01 -0.80 4.41
CA ASP A 148 -10.87 -0.98 5.59
C ASP A 148 -11.69 -2.30 5.54
N GLY A 149 -11.69 -3.00 6.68
CA GLY A 149 -12.36 -4.29 6.85
C GLY A 149 -11.78 -5.48 6.08
N GLN A 150 -10.67 -5.34 5.34
CA GLN A 150 -10.04 -6.44 4.61
C GLN A 150 -8.94 -7.12 5.42
N PRO A 151 -8.90 -8.47 5.45
CA PRO A 151 -7.87 -9.21 6.19
C PRO A 151 -6.52 -9.24 5.48
N GLU A 152 -6.49 -9.00 4.16
CA GLU A 152 -5.30 -9.05 3.33
C GLU A 152 -4.85 -7.64 2.91
N PRO A 153 -3.54 -7.36 2.90
CA PRO A 153 -3.04 -6.06 2.50
C PRO A 153 -3.17 -5.89 0.98
N ILE A 154 -3.59 -4.71 0.53
CA ILE A 154 -3.61 -4.38 -0.91
C ILE A 154 -2.19 -4.07 -1.43
N THR A 155 -1.29 -3.65 -0.55
CA THR A 155 0.13 -3.47 -0.86
C THR A 155 1.00 -3.69 0.37
N SER A 156 2.25 -4.08 0.12
CA SER A 156 3.30 -4.17 1.13
C SER A 156 4.58 -3.52 0.61
N LEU A 157 5.28 -2.78 1.47
CA LEU A 157 6.55 -2.16 1.16
C LEU A 157 7.63 -2.71 2.11
N LYS A 158 8.72 -3.23 1.56
CA LYS A 158 9.93 -3.56 2.33
C LYS A 158 10.94 -2.41 2.20
N GLY A 159 11.46 -1.95 3.33
CA GLY A 159 12.55 -0.99 3.42
C GLY A 159 13.59 -1.43 4.46
N SER A 160 14.53 -0.54 4.75
CA SER A 160 15.51 -0.74 5.82
C SER A 160 15.68 0.57 6.59
N ILE A 161 15.91 0.48 7.89
CA ILE A 161 16.18 1.61 8.78
C ILE A 161 17.62 1.45 9.28
N THR A 162 18.42 2.51 9.18
CA THR A 162 19.79 2.52 9.69
C THR A 162 19.99 3.63 10.71
N ASN A 163 20.73 3.37 11.78
CA ASN A 163 21.25 4.42 12.68
C ASN A 163 22.76 4.64 12.53
N ALA A 164 23.38 4.02 11.52
CA ALA A 164 24.81 4.12 11.30
C ALA A 164 25.18 5.56 10.91
N THR A 165 26.11 6.15 11.64
CA THR A 165 26.72 7.44 11.30
C THR A 165 27.75 7.23 10.18
N LEU A 166 27.94 8.21 9.28
CA LEU A 166 28.83 8.18 8.10
C LEU A 166 30.30 7.74 8.35
N ASN A 167 30.75 7.63 9.62
CA ASN A 167 32.08 7.16 9.99
C ASN A 167 32.18 5.65 10.27
N GLN A 168 31.09 4.89 10.13
CA GLN A 168 31.14 3.44 10.22
C GLN A 168 31.41 2.85 8.84
N SER A 169 32.45 2.03 8.74
CA SER A 169 32.85 1.42 7.46
C SER A 169 31.69 0.61 6.89
N PHE A 170 31.20 1.01 5.72
CA PHE A 170 30.27 0.20 4.95
C PHE A 170 30.89 -1.19 4.70
N PRO A 171 30.11 -2.27 4.86
CA PRO A 171 30.61 -3.61 4.56
C PRO A 171 31.01 -3.66 3.09
N SER A 172 32.31 -3.84 2.85
CA SER A 172 32.84 -4.05 1.49
C SER A 172 32.31 -5.38 0.97
N THR A 173 31.56 -5.33 -0.12
CA THR A 173 31.25 -6.49 -0.95
C THR A 173 32.57 -7.05 -1.49
N LYS A 174 32.92 -8.27 -1.10
CA LYS A 174 33.92 -9.08 -1.79
C LYS A 174 33.23 -10.02 -2.76
#